data_AF-A0A968HHA5-F1
#
_entry.id   AF-A0A968HHA5-F1
#
_cell.length_a   1.000
_cell.length_b   1.000
_cell.length_c   1.000
_cell.angle_alpha   90.00
_cell.angle_beta   90.00
_cell.angle_gamma   90.00
#
_symmetry.space_group_name_H-M   'P 1'
#
loop_
_entity.id
_entity.type
_entity.pdbx_description
1 polymer ?
#
loop_
_entity_poly.entity_id
_entity_poly.type
_entity_poly.pdbx_seq_one_letter_code
_entity_poly.pdbx_strand_id
1 'polypeptide(L)' 'MSQGELCAIPLRELPSMMDIPVSEVRPLPETFNGLRLVGLASHVALLPQEGRPLEIFLLNMRKLAEMMHVASLLPGR' A
#
# COMPACT_ATOMS: atom_id res chain seq x y z
N MET A 1 -1.87 -14.07 9.73
CA MET A 1 -2.71 -14.73 8.72
C MET A 1 -2.09 -16.06 8.37
N SER A 2 -2.86 -17.14 8.53
CA SER A 2 -2.45 -18.45 8.03
C SER A 2 -2.49 -18.46 6.49
N GLN A 3 -1.74 -19.39 5.88
CA GLN A 3 -1.68 -19.52 4.42
C GLN A 3 -3.08 -19.89 3.89
N GLY A 4 -3.72 -19.00 3.11
CA GLY A 4 -5.06 -19.21 2.55
C GLY A 4 -6.17 -18.32 3.13
N GLU A 5 -5.87 -17.44 4.08
CA GLU A 5 -6.84 -16.42 4.52
C GLU A 5 -7.07 -15.34 3.44
N LEU A 6 -8.34 -14.97 3.26
CA LEU A 6 -8.75 -13.91 2.33
C LEU A 6 -8.87 -12.57 3.08
N CYS A 7 -8.37 -11.51 2.47
CA CYS A 7 -8.54 -10.14 2.95
C CYS A 7 -9.12 -9.24 1.86
N ALA A 8 -9.92 -8.26 2.26
CA ALA A 8 -10.44 -7.23 1.37
C ALA A 8 -9.93 -5.85 1.80
N ILE A 9 -9.64 -5.00 0.83
CA ILE A 9 -9.31 -3.58 1.05
C ILE A 9 -10.54 -2.79 0.61
N PRO A 10 -11.21 -2.05 1.51
CA PRO A 10 -12.35 -1.23 1.12
C PRO A 10 -11.86 -0.05 0.26
N LEU A 11 -12.48 0.10 -0.90
CA LEU A 11 -12.20 1.18 -1.83
C LEU A 11 -13.48 2.00 -2.05
N ARG A 12 -13.33 3.31 -2.16
CA ARG A 12 -14.44 4.19 -2.54
C ARG A 12 -14.85 3.96 -3.99
N GLU A 13 -13.86 3.87 -4.86
CA GLU A 13 -13.97 3.66 -6.31
C GLU A 13 -12.86 2.71 -6.75
N LEU A 14 -13.15 1.85 -7.72
CA LEU A 14 -12.16 0.90 -8.24
C LEU A 14 -11.12 1.68 -9.07
N PRO A 15 -9.82 1.57 -8.78
CA PRO A 15 -8.79 2.19 -9.59
C PRO A 15 -8.76 1.56 -10.99
N SER A 16 -8.39 2.36 -11.98
CA SER A 16 -8.14 1.84 -13.33
C SER A 16 -6.93 0.91 -13.33
N MET A 17 -7.02 -0.18 -14.09
CA MET A 17 -5.88 -1.04 -14.37
C MET A 17 -4.91 -0.29 -15.31
N MET A 18 -3.62 -0.33 -15.00
CA MET A 18 -2.58 0.33 -15.80
C MET A 18 -1.27 -0.45 -15.73
N ASP A 19 -0.48 -0.36 -16.79
CA ASP A 19 0.89 -0.82 -16.80
C ASP A 19 1.81 0.22 -16.16
N ILE A 20 2.67 -0.24 -15.25
CA ILE A 20 3.67 0.60 -14.57
C ILE A 20 5.04 0.07 -14.95
N PRO A 21 5.89 0.86 -15.65
CA PRO A 21 7.24 0.44 -15.94
C PRO A 21 8.01 0.24 -14.63
N VAL A 22 8.75 -0.87 -14.53
CA VAL A 22 9.56 -1.18 -13.33
C VAL A 22 10.58 -0.08 -13.05
N SER A 23 11.05 0.63 -14.08
CA SER A 23 11.96 1.78 -13.95
C SER A 23 11.38 2.95 -13.15
N GLU A 24 10.05 3.09 -13.12
CA GLU A 24 9.36 4.13 -12.35
C GLU A 24 9.14 3.72 -10.89
N VAL A 25 9.34 2.44 -10.55
CA VAL A 25 9.15 1.91 -9.20
C VAL A 25 10.46 2.03 -8.41
N ARG A 26 10.42 2.74 -7.30
CA ARG A 26 11.57 2.91 -6.40
C ARG A 26 11.22 2.63 -4.94
N PRO A 27 12.20 2.26 -4.10
CA PRO A 27 11.99 2.14 -2.67
C PRO A 27 11.42 3.44 -2.09
N LEU A 28 10.48 3.31 -1.16
CA LEU A 28 9.94 4.47 -0.47
C LEU A 28 11.06 5.11 0.38
N PRO A 29 11.31 6.43 0.29
CA PRO A 29 12.35 7.08 1.09
C PRO A 29 12.10 6.94 2.59
N GLU A 30 13.15 6.72 3.37
CA GLU A 30 13.05 6.62 4.84
C GLU A 30 12.50 7.90 5.49
N THR A 31 12.67 9.05 4.83
CA THR A 31 12.15 10.36 5.24
C THR A 31 10.67 10.55 4.96
N PHE A 32 9.99 9.57 4.35
CA PHE A 32 8.56 9.65 4.07
C PHE A 32 7.74 9.57 5.37
N ASN A 33 7.49 10.74 5.96
CA ASN A 33 6.65 10.93 7.16
C ASN A 33 5.14 10.95 6.83
N GLY A 34 4.71 10.17 5.84
CA GLY A 34 3.29 9.93 5.62
C GLY A 34 2.75 9.05 6.74
N LEU A 35 2.37 9.65 7.87
CA LEU A 35 1.89 9.00 9.12
C LEU A 35 0.85 7.86 8.92
N ARG A 36 0.23 7.77 7.74
CA ARG A 36 -0.78 6.76 7.38
C ARG A 36 -0.26 5.55 6.58
N LEU A 37 0.95 5.60 6.02
CA LEU A 37 1.50 4.53 5.18
C LEU A 37 2.84 3.96 5.69
N VAL A 38 3.41 4.54 6.74
CA VAL A 38 4.63 4.03 7.38
C VAL A 38 4.41 2.57 7.80
N GLY A 39 5.21 1.67 7.24
CA GLY A 39 5.12 0.23 7.48
C GLY A 39 4.17 -0.54 6.56
N LEU A 40 3.25 0.13 5.85
CA LEU A 40 2.30 -0.49 4.92
C LEU A 40 2.78 -0.45 3.47
N ALA A 41 3.36 0.67 3.03
CA ALA A 41 3.95 0.78 1.70
C ALA A 41 5.46 0.51 1.75
N SER A 42 6.00 -0.08 0.68
CA SER A 42 7.44 -0.38 0.56
C SER A 42 8.11 0.33 -0.60
N HIS A 43 7.34 0.64 -1.64
CA HIS A 43 7.80 1.28 -2.86
C HIS A 43 6.80 2.34 -3.30
N VAL A 44 7.26 3.24 -4.13
CA VAL A 44 6.46 4.28 -4.77
C VAL A 44 6.79 4.32 -6.26
N ALA A 45 5.77 4.55 -7.09
CA ALA A 45 5.92 4.91 -8.49
C ALA A 45 5.40 6.33 -8.73
N LEU A 46 6.12 7.10 -9.55
CA LEU A 46 5.72 8.44 -9.96
C LEU A 46 5.51 8.46 -11.46
N LEU A 47 4.25 8.41 -11.91
CA LEU A 47 3.93 8.43 -13.32
C LEU A 47 3.69 9.86 -13.80
N PRO A 48 4.32 10.29 -14.90
CA PRO A 48 4.03 11.60 -15.48
C PRO A 48 2.56 11.68 -15.90
N GLN A 49 1.83 12.68 -15.43
CA GLN A 49 0.50 13.04 -15.92
C GLN A 49 0.41 14.55 -16.11
N GLU A 50 -0.53 15.01 -16.93
CA GLU A 50 -0.73 16.43 -17.18
C GLU A 50 -1.04 17.16 -15.85
N GLY A 51 -0.24 18.18 -15.54
CA GLY A 51 -0.39 19.01 -14.34
C GLY A 51 0.33 18.50 -13.10
N ARG A 52 0.14 17.23 -12.71
CA ARG A 52 0.85 16.64 -11.56
C ARG A 52 1.20 15.17 -11.79
N PRO A 53 2.37 14.69 -11.34
CA PRO A 53 2.67 13.27 -11.34
C PRO A 53 1.62 12.49 -10.55
N LEU A 54 1.21 11.35 -11.08
CA LEU A 54 0.42 10.38 -10.35
C LEU A 54 1.35 9.58 -9.43
N GLU A 55 1.17 9.74 -8.12
CA GLU A 55 1.92 9.01 -7.12
C GLU A 55 1.18 7.74 -6.71
N ILE A 56 1.83 6.58 -6.85
CA ILE A 56 1.26 5.26 -6.58
C ILE A 56 2.11 4.57 -5.52
N PHE A 57 1.51 4.24 -4.38
CA PHE A 57 2.18 3.51 -3.31
C PHE A 57 1.92 2.01 -3.43
N LEU A 58 2.99 1.22 -3.44
CA LEU A 58 2.89 -0.24 -3.50
C LEU A 58 2.81 -0.80 -2.09
N LEU A 59 1.63 -1.34 -1.75
CA LEU A 59 1.34 -1.94 -0.46
C LEU A 59 2.03 -3.30 -0.31
N ASN A 60 2.65 -3.50 0.84
CA ASN A 60 3.20 -4.79 1.24
C ASN A 60 2.09 -5.61 1.92
N MET A 61 1.45 -6.50 1.15
CA MET A 61 0.34 -7.33 1.63
C MET A 61 0.71 -8.23 2.81
N ARG A 62 1.98 -8.66 2.92
CA ARG A 62 2.46 -9.44 4.06
C ARG A 62 2.45 -8.61 5.34
N LYS A 63 3.03 -7.40 5.30
CA LYS A 63 3.02 -6.47 6.45
C LYS A 63 1.59 -6.05 6.81
N LEU A 64 0.74 -5.82 5.82
CA LEU A 64 -0.68 -5.52 6.05
C LEU A 64 -1.39 -6.67 6.77
N ALA A 65 -1.16 -7.91 6.34
CA ALA A 65 -1.71 -9.10 6.97
C ALA A 65 -1.22 -9.29 8.42
N GLU A 66 0.05 -8.98 8.70
CA GLU A 66 0.63 -8.98 10.04
C GLU A 66 -0.03 -7.93 10.95
N MET A 67 -0.19 -6.69 10.48
CA MET A 67 -0.85 -5.62 11.23
C MET A 67 -2.33 -5.95 11.52
N MET A 68 -3.05 -6.50 10.55
CA MET A 68 -4.46 -6.89 10.70
C MET A 68 -4.63 -8.01 11.74
N HIS A 69 -3.70 -8.97 11.79
CA HIS A 69 -3.73 -10.03 12.79
C HIS A 69 -3.56 -9.47 14.22
N VAL A 70 -2.63 -8.53 14.41
CA VAL A 70 -2.44 -7.86 15.70
C VAL A 70 -3.69 -7.08 16.12
N ALA A 71 -4.34 -6.37 15.19
CA ALA A 71 -5.55 -5.62 15.48
C ALA A 71 -6.72 -6.51 15.93
N SER A 72 -6.81 -7.74 15.41
CA SER A 72 -7.84 -8.73 15.81
C SER A 72 -7.63 -9.33 17.20
N LEU A 73 -6.43 -9.18 17.78
CA LEU A 73 -6.07 -9.69 19.11
C LEU A 73 -6.23 -8.65 20.22
N LEU A 74 -6.64 -7.41 19.89
CA LEU A 74 -6.94 -6.38 20.89
C LEU A 74 -8.34 -6.63 21.49
N PRO A 75 -8.46 -6.88 22.81
CA PRO A 75 -9.76 -7.11 23.43
C PRO A 75 -10.51 -5.76 23.57
N GLY A 76 -11.75 -5.70 23.07
CA GLY A 76 -12.67 -4.60 23.32
C GLY A 76 -12.97 -3.70 22.12
N ARG A 77 -13.86 -4.19 21.24
CA ARG A 77 -14.85 -3.36 20.54
C ARG A 77 -16.22 -3.93 20.80
#